data_AF-A0A0B2Q8U4-F1
#
_entry.id   AF-A0A0B2Q8U4-F1
#
_cell.length_a   1.000
_cell.length_b   1.000
_cell.length_c   1.000
_cell.angle_alpha   90.00
_cell.angle_beta   90.00
_cell.angle_gamma   90.00
#
_symmetry.space_group_name_H-M   'P 1'
#
loop_
_entity.id
_entity.type
_entity.pdbx_description
1 polymer ?
#
loop_
_entity_poly.entity_id
_entity_poly.type
_entity_poly.pdbx_seq_one_letter_code
_entity_poly.pdbx_strand_id
1 'polypeptide(L)'
;MLNDTIQVDIDLRGYAGWNSRHAVQVLDKVFPKDAPVQPSLVIVYFGGNDSSTPHSSGLGPHVPLQEYIENLRKIVDHLKSLSENTRILLLSTPPINEATITPNSDGKPTKTNEACQIYSEACLDVCRKMNIEAMDLWSAIQKRDNWQDVCFIDGIHLSSEGSKIVLKEILNVLKGAEWEPSLYWKSMPSEFDEDSPYDPIASDGKSTVNLSNWVFPDNDKWD
;
A
#
# COMPACT_ATOMS: atom_id res chain seq x y z
N MET A 1 17.01 -4.05 4.77
CA MET A 1 17.86 -4.47 3.64
C MET A 1 16.98 -5.36 2.77
N LEU A 2 16.50 -4.79 1.67
CA LEU A 2 15.71 -5.44 0.62
C LEU A 2 16.67 -5.65 -0.56
N ASN A 3 17.64 -6.52 -0.38
CA ASN A 3 18.44 -7.07 -1.46
C ASN A 3 18.13 -8.57 -1.33
N ASP A 4 17.49 -9.25 -2.27
CA ASP A 4 18.27 -9.86 -3.37
C ASP A 4 17.44 -10.38 -4.57
N THR A 5 16.20 -9.94 -4.81
CA THR A 5 15.44 -10.28 -6.06
C THR A 5 14.24 -9.35 -6.31
N ILE A 6 14.42 -8.01 -6.29
CA ILE A 6 13.30 -7.13 -6.64
C ILE A 6 13.16 -7.10 -8.17
N GLN A 7 12.13 -7.76 -8.69
CA GLN A 7 11.78 -7.76 -10.13
C GLN A 7 10.94 -6.53 -10.57
N VAL A 8 10.86 -5.49 -9.72
CA VAL A 8 9.99 -4.33 -9.94
C VAL A 8 10.64 -3.02 -9.49
N ASP A 9 10.39 -1.96 -10.25
CA ASP A 9 10.68 -0.61 -9.79
C ASP A 9 9.59 -0.12 -8.83
N ILE A 10 9.99 0.51 -7.72
CA ILE A 10 9.07 1.09 -6.73
C ILE A 10 9.20 2.61 -6.73
N ASP A 11 8.18 3.28 -7.26
CA ASP A 11 8.07 4.73 -7.24
C ASP A 11 7.29 5.23 -6.01
N LEU A 12 8.00 5.83 -5.06
CA LEU A 12 7.37 6.40 -3.87
C LEU A 12 6.76 7.78 -4.17
N ARG A 13 5.47 7.94 -3.87
CA ARG A 13 4.71 9.21 -3.95
C ARG A 13 3.92 9.48 -2.66
N GLY A 14 4.60 9.35 -1.52
CA GLY A 14 4.06 9.67 -0.20
C GLY A 14 4.33 11.13 0.18
N TYR A 15 3.30 11.85 0.62
CA TYR A 15 3.39 13.26 0.99
C TYR A 15 2.88 13.46 2.43
N ALA A 16 3.76 13.95 3.31
CA ALA A 16 3.44 14.12 4.72
C ALA A 16 2.26 15.09 4.93
N GLY A 17 1.30 14.70 5.78
CA GLY A 17 0.13 15.51 6.13
C GLY A 17 -0.96 15.57 5.05
N TRP A 18 -0.80 14.90 3.92
CA TRP A 18 -1.80 14.91 2.85
C TRP A 18 -3.03 14.07 3.20
N ASN A 19 -4.14 14.41 2.54
CA ASN A 19 -5.44 13.73 2.62
C ASN A 19 -5.94 13.47 1.20
N SER A 20 -7.08 12.81 1.05
CA SER A 20 -7.64 12.46 -0.26
C SER A 20 -7.94 13.69 -1.15
N ARG A 21 -8.25 14.86 -0.55
CA ARG A 21 -8.50 16.10 -1.30
C ARG A 21 -7.25 16.57 -2.04
N HIS A 22 -6.09 16.54 -1.38
CA HIS A 22 -4.82 16.87 -2.04
C HIS A 22 -4.49 15.89 -3.16
N ALA A 23 -4.75 14.60 -2.96
CA ALA A 23 -4.49 13.57 -3.96
C ALA A 23 -5.26 13.82 -5.27
N VAL A 24 -6.56 14.09 -5.16
CA VAL A 24 -7.43 14.36 -6.32
C VAL A 24 -6.93 15.55 -7.15
N GLN A 25 -6.34 16.57 -6.51
CA GLN A 25 -5.86 17.78 -7.21
C GLN A 25 -4.62 17.55 -8.08
N VAL A 26 -3.90 16.44 -7.90
CA VAL A 26 -2.63 16.19 -8.61
C VAL A 26 -2.62 14.89 -9.40
N LEU A 27 -3.78 14.23 -9.56
CA LEU A 27 -3.87 12.94 -10.28
C LEU A 27 -3.24 13.00 -11.67
N ASP A 28 -3.57 13.99 -12.49
CA ASP A 28 -2.99 14.14 -13.83
C ASP A 28 -1.49 14.49 -13.82
N LYS A 29 -0.98 15.05 -12.72
CA LYS A 29 0.45 15.39 -12.58
C LYS A 29 1.28 14.18 -12.17
N VAL A 30 0.73 13.34 -11.29
CA VAL A 30 1.41 12.15 -10.76
C VAL A 30 1.22 10.96 -11.71
N PHE A 31 0.03 10.84 -12.30
CA PHE A 31 -0.35 9.77 -13.22
C PHE A 31 -0.92 10.36 -14.52
N PRO A 32 -0.07 10.99 -15.36
CA PRO A 32 -0.50 11.47 -16.66
C PRO A 32 -0.93 10.31 -17.56
N LYS A 33 -2.07 10.46 -18.24
CA LYS A 33 -2.64 9.38 -19.08
C LYS A 33 -1.82 9.10 -20.34
N ASP A 34 -1.05 10.08 -20.79
CA ASP A 34 -0.16 10.02 -21.93
C ASP A 34 1.29 9.66 -21.54
N ALA A 35 1.52 9.22 -20.30
CA ALA A 35 2.83 8.69 -19.90
C ALA A 35 3.25 7.53 -20.82
N PRO A 36 4.53 7.47 -21.26
CA PRO A 36 5.01 6.40 -22.13
C PRO A 36 4.95 5.02 -21.46
N VAL A 37 5.01 4.99 -20.12
CA VAL A 37 4.90 3.78 -19.29
C VAL A 37 3.89 4.07 -18.19
N GLN A 38 2.88 3.21 -18.08
CA GLN A 38 1.89 3.25 -17.02
C GLN A 38 2.23 2.23 -15.93
N PRO A 39 1.92 2.50 -14.65
CA PRO A 39 2.23 1.59 -13.56
C PRO A 39 1.41 0.29 -13.67
N SER A 40 2.07 -0.84 -13.42
CA SER A 40 1.41 -2.16 -13.32
C SER A 40 0.56 -2.28 -12.06
N LEU A 41 1.00 -1.69 -10.95
CA LEU A 41 0.27 -1.63 -9.67
C LEU A 41 0.35 -0.23 -9.08
N VAL A 42 -0.79 0.28 -8.62
CA VAL A 42 -0.85 1.48 -7.78
C VAL A 42 -1.46 1.14 -6.43
N ILE A 43 -0.69 1.36 -5.37
CA ILE A 43 -1.14 1.21 -3.99
C ILE A 43 -1.58 2.59 -3.47
N VAL A 44 -2.86 2.73 -3.15
CA VAL A 44 -3.44 3.99 -2.65
C VAL A 44 -3.68 3.88 -1.16
N TYR A 45 -3.11 4.80 -0.39
CA TYR A 45 -3.20 4.79 1.07
C TYR A 45 -3.53 6.18 1.62
N PHE A 46 -4.83 6.44 1.76
CA PHE A 46 -5.40 7.64 2.37
C PHE A 46 -6.42 7.25 3.45
N GLY A 47 -6.95 8.23 4.19
CA GLY A 47 -7.92 7.99 5.25
C GLY A 47 -7.39 8.32 6.65
N GLY A 48 -6.09 8.13 6.90
CA GLY A 48 -5.47 8.46 8.19
C GLY A 48 -5.63 9.94 8.57
N ASN A 49 -5.37 10.85 7.64
CA ASN A 49 -5.54 12.30 7.85
C ASN A 49 -7.00 12.75 7.65
N ASP A 50 -7.69 12.15 6.68
CA ASP A 50 -9.10 12.41 6.38
C ASP A 50 -9.99 12.19 7.60
N SER A 51 -9.72 11.13 8.38
CA SER A 51 -10.45 10.76 9.60
C SER A 51 -10.09 11.57 10.86
N SER A 52 -9.31 12.64 10.73
CA SER A 52 -9.00 13.51 11.89
C SER A 52 -10.25 14.20 12.44
N THR A 53 -10.26 14.51 13.74
CA THR A 53 -11.35 15.28 14.34
C THR A 53 -11.52 16.61 13.62
N PRO A 54 -12.75 16.98 13.19
CA PRO A 54 -13.00 18.26 12.53
C PRO A 54 -12.73 19.43 13.47
N HIS A 55 -11.99 20.43 12.99
CA HIS A 55 -11.81 21.69 13.71
C HIS A 55 -12.99 22.63 13.43
N SER A 56 -13.38 23.43 14.43
CA SER A 56 -14.52 24.36 14.34
C SER A 56 -14.36 25.44 13.26
N SER A 57 -13.13 25.82 12.91
CA SER A 57 -12.85 26.75 11.81
C SER A 57 -13.01 26.12 10.42
N GLY A 58 -13.21 24.81 10.32
CA GLY A 58 -13.19 24.07 9.05
C GLY A 58 -11.80 23.88 8.44
N LEU A 59 -10.74 24.40 9.07
CA LEU A 59 -9.36 24.18 8.65
C LEU A 59 -8.84 22.83 9.16
N GLY A 60 -7.81 22.31 8.49
CA GLY A 60 -7.09 21.12 8.91
C GLY A 60 -7.26 19.93 7.96
N PRO A 61 -6.76 18.75 8.37
CA PRO A 61 -6.64 17.58 7.49
C PRO A 61 -7.96 16.82 7.29
N HIS A 62 -8.97 17.06 8.13
CA HIS A 62 -10.25 16.35 8.06
C HIS A 62 -10.93 16.53 6.70
N VAL A 63 -11.43 15.42 6.16
CA VAL A 63 -12.23 15.37 4.93
C VAL A 63 -13.54 14.67 5.27
N PRO A 64 -14.71 15.33 5.21
CA PRO A 64 -15.99 14.70 5.53
C PRO A 64 -16.17 13.35 4.83
N LEU A 65 -16.75 12.36 5.54
CA LEU A 65 -16.82 10.97 5.07
C LEU A 65 -17.35 10.80 3.64
N GLN A 66 -18.41 11.54 3.27
CA GLN A 66 -18.96 11.47 1.91
C GLN A 66 -17.99 12.03 0.86
N GLU A 67 -17.31 13.13 1.17
CA GLU A 67 -16.27 13.69 0.30
C GLU A 67 -15.09 12.72 0.18
N TYR A 68 -14.67 12.07 1.27
CA TYR A 68 -13.63 11.04 1.25
C TYR A 68 -13.99 9.87 0.33
N ILE A 69 -15.22 9.34 0.45
CA ILE A 69 -15.74 8.28 -0.44
C ILE A 69 -15.69 8.72 -1.91
N GLU A 70 -16.15 9.94 -2.20
CA GLU A 70 -16.13 10.50 -3.56
C GLU A 70 -14.71 10.72 -4.07
N ASN A 71 -13.78 11.15 -3.21
CA ASN A 71 -12.38 11.32 -3.57
C ASN A 71 -11.72 9.98 -3.89
N LEU A 72 -11.95 8.93 -3.09
CA LEU A 72 -11.47 7.58 -3.39
C LEU A 72 -12.00 7.10 -4.75
N ARG A 73 -13.29 7.31 -5.03
CA ARG A 73 -13.87 6.97 -6.33
C ARG A 73 -13.19 7.69 -7.49
N LYS A 74 -12.96 9.01 -7.37
CA LYS A 74 -12.25 9.80 -8.39
C LYS A 74 -10.83 9.32 -8.62
N ILE A 75 -10.11 8.99 -7.53
CA ILE A 75 -8.75 8.43 -7.62
C ILE A 75 -8.79 7.09 -8.38
N VAL A 76 -9.67 6.17 -8.00
CA VAL A 76 -9.80 4.87 -8.64
C VAL A 76 -10.20 5.01 -10.12
N ASP A 77 -11.20 5.83 -10.43
CA ASP A 77 -11.65 6.05 -11.81
C ASP A 77 -10.52 6.60 -12.69
N HIS A 78 -9.70 7.53 -12.15
CA HIS A 78 -8.53 8.03 -12.85
C HIS A 78 -7.50 6.92 -13.10
N LEU A 79 -7.14 6.17 -12.07
CA LEU A 79 -6.15 5.09 -12.17
C LEU A 79 -6.58 3.97 -13.11
N LYS A 80 -7.87 3.60 -13.13
CA LYS A 80 -8.43 2.64 -14.09
C LYS A 80 -8.35 3.13 -15.53
N SER A 81 -8.34 4.45 -15.73
CA SER A 81 -8.24 5.04 -17.06
C SER A 81 -6.81 5.13 -17.60
N LEU A 82 -5.80 4.76 -16.82
CA LEU A 82 -4.39 4.76 -17.25
C LEU A 82 -4.10 3.63 -18.24
N SER A 83 -4.54 2.42 -17.92
CA SER A 83 -4.32 1.22 -18.72
C SER A 83 -5.24 0.09 -18.25
N GLU A 84 -5.64 -0.81 -19.15
CA GLU A 84 -6.35 -2.05 -18.81
C GLU A 84 -5.52 -2.99 -17.91
N ASN A 85 -4.20 -2.81 -17.90
CA ASN A 85 -3.26 -3.61 -17.11
C ASN A 85 -2.89 -2.98 -15.76
N THR A 86 -3.30 -1.74 -15.48
CA THR A 86 -3.04 -1.11 -14.18
C THR A 86 -3.93 -1.75 -13.12
N ARG A 87 -3.30 -2.40 -12.13
CA ARG A 87 -3.96 -2.94 -10.94
C ARG A 87 -3.96 -1.90 -9.84
N ILE A 88 -4.99 -1.93 -9.00
CA ILE A 88 -5.20 -0.95 -7.92
C ILE A 88 -5.43 -1.72 -6.64
N LEU A 89 -4.68 -1.34 -5.61
CA LEU A 89 -4.86 -1.83 -4.24
C LEU A 89 -5.07 -0.64 -3.32
N LEU A 90 -6.21 -0.57 -2.64
CA LEU A 90 -6.41 0.42 -1.58
C LEU A 90 -6.10 -0.17 -0.21
N LEU A 91 -5.36 0.59 0.59
CA LEU A 91 -5.17 0.31 2.01
C LEU A 91 -6.20 1.12 2.79
N SER A 92 -7.01 0.42 3.59
CA SER A 92 -7.93 1.06 4.50
C SER A 92 -7.21 1.81 5.63
N THR A 93 -7.93 2.68 6.34
CA THR A 93 -7.37 3.46 7.44
C THR A 93 -6.92 2.53 8.58
N PRO A 94 -5.67 2.61 9.08
CA PRO A 94 -5.20 1.77 10.17
C PRO A 94 -5.86 2.18 11.50
N PRO A 95 -5.82 1.32 12.54
CA PRO A 95 -6.11 1.79 13.88
C PRO A 95 -4.98 2.68 14.38
N ILE A 96 -5.20 3.33 15.52
CA ILE A 96 -4.22 4.20 16.19
C ILE A 96 -4.10 3.86 17.68
N ASN A 97 -2.99 4.23 18.31
CA ASN A 97 -2.89 4.25 19.75
C ASN A 97 -3.31 5.64 20.26
N GLU A 98 -4.59 5.82 20.56
CA GLU A 98 -5.14 7.09 21.03
C GLU A 98 -4.42 7.65 22.27
N ALA A 99 -3.96 6.77 23.17
CA ALA A 99 -3.38 7.17 24.44
C ALA A 99 -2.03 7.89 24.31
N THR A 100 -1.32 7.71 23.19
CA THR A 100 -0.01 8.33 22.95
C THR A 100 -0.09 9.58 22.06
N ILE A 101 -1.26 9.86 21.47
CA ILE A 101 -1.46 11.01 20.59
C ILE A 101 -1.65 12.26 21.43
N THR A 102 -0.90 13.32 21.09
CA THR A 102 -1.05 14.62 21.75
C THR A 102 -2.41 15.24 21.41
N PRO A 103 -3.23 15.60 22.42
CA PRO A 103 -4.49 16.31 22.20
C PRO A 103 -4.28 17.68 21.56
N ASN A 104 -5.34 18.26 21.01
CA ASN A 104 -5.30 19.63 20.51
C ASN A 104 -5.21 20.66 21.67
N SER A 105 -5.13 21.95 21.32
CA SER A 105 -5.04 23.04 22.29
C SER A 105 -6.21 23.11 23.29
N ASP A 106 -7.36 22.55 22.93
CA ASP A 106 -8.56 22.50 23.78
C ASP A 106 -8.63 21.20 24.60
N GLY A 107 -7.57 20.39 24.59
CA GLY A 107 -7.49 19.10 25.29
C GLY A 107 -8.32 17.99 24.65
N LYS A 108 -8.81 18.17 23.42
CA LYS A 108 -9.62 17.18 22.70
C LYS A 108 -8.76 16.27 21.81
N PRO A 109 -9.15 15.00 21.61
CA PRO A 109 -8.47 14.11 20.67
C PRO A 109 -8.43 14.68 19.26
N THR A 110 -7.26 14.62 18.60
CA THR A 110 -7.10 15.03 17.19
C THR A 110 -7.50 13.92 16.22
N LYS A 111 -7.57 12.66 16.70
CA LYS A 111 -7.99 11.46 15.98
C LYS A 111 -8.61 10.47 16.97
N THR A 112 -9.51 9.61 16.50
CA THR A 112 -10.09 8.52 17.27
C THR A 112 -10.19 7.25 16.42
N ASN A 113 -10.08 6.09 17.06
CA ASN A 113 -10.28 4.78 16.46
C ASN A 113 -11.71 4.62 15.94
N GLU A 114 -12.71 5.22 16.59
CA GLU A 114 -14.08 5.25 16.06
C GLU A 114 -14.13 5.90 14.66
N ALA A 115 -13.50 7.07 14.50
CA ALA A 115 -13.42 7.73 13.20
C ALA A 115 -12.58 6.92 12.22
N CYS A 116 -11.42 6.42 12.62
CA CYS A 116 -10.56 5.59 11.76
C CYS A 116 -11.29 4.35 11.25
N GLN A 117 -12.09 3.67 12.08
CA GLN A 117 -12.89 2.51 11.68
C GLN A 117 -13.93 2.88 10.62
N ILE A 118 -14.68 3.97 10.84
CA ILE A 118 -15.70 4.42 9.88
C ILE A 118 -15.08 4.69 8.49
N TYR A 119 -13.90 5.32 8.45
CA TYR A 119 -13.20 5.60 7.18
C TYR A 119 -12.56 4.34 6.58
N SER A 120 -12.13 3.39 7.42
CA SER A 120 -11.68 2.07 7.00
C SER A 120 -12.80 1.32 6.27
N GLU A 121 -13.95 1.16 6.92
CA GLU A 121 -15.13 0.48 6.38
C GLU A 121 -15.61 1.13 5.07
N ALA A 122 -15.64 2.47 5.03
CA ALA A 122 -15.98 3.21 3.82
C ALA A 122 -14.99 2.95 2.66
N CYS A 123 -13.69 2.84 2.94
CA CYS A 123 -12.67 2.50 1.95
C CYS A 123 -12.91 1.09 1.38
N LEU A 124 -13.10 0.10 2.24
CA LEU A 124 -13.39 -1.28 1.84
C LEU A 124 -14.68 -1.37 1.01
N ASP A 125 -15.71 -0.60 1.39
CA ASP A 125 -16.96 -0.51 0.65
C ASP A 125 -16.80 0.10 -0.75
N VAL A 126 -15.95 1.11 -0.91
CA VAL A 126 -15.60 1.66 -2.23
C VAL A 126 -14.94 0.58 -3.08
N CYS A 127 -13.96 -0.14 -2.54
CA CYS A 127 -13.25 -1.18 -3.27
C CYS A 127 -14.19 -2.27 -3.77
N ARG A 128 -15.06 -2.76 -2.87
CA ARG A 128 -16.10 -3.75 -3.20
C ARG A 128 -17.04 -3.27 -4.30
N LYS A 129 -17.55 -2.02 -4.20
CA LYS A 129 -18.46 -1.44 -5.20
C LYS A 129 -17.79 -1.18 -6.55
N MET A 130 -16.50 -0.90 -6.54
CA MET A 130 -15.71 -0.63 -7.75
C MET A 130 -14.98 -1.85 -8.28
N ASN A 131 -15.13 -3.03 -7.65
CA ASN A 131 -14.46 -4.27 -8.04
C ASN A 131 -12.94 -4.11 -8.20
N ILE A 132 -12.28 -3.68 -7.13
CA ILE A 132 -10.81 -3.61 -7.02
C ILE A 132 -10.36 -4.23 -5.69
N GLU A 133 -9.09 -4.62 -5.61
CA GLU A 133 -8.53 -5.22 -4.41
C GLU A 133 -8.41 -4.20 -3.27
N ALA A 134 -8.59 -4.69 -2.05
CA ALA A 134 -8.51 -3.92 -0.83
C ALA A 134 -7.70 -4.65 0.23
N MET A 135 -6.98 -3.90 1.03
CA MET A 135 -6.29 -4.40 2.22
C MET A 135 -6.97 -3.82 3.48
N ASP A 136 -7.58 -4.69 4.26
CA ASP A 136 -8.13 -4.35 5.58
C ASP A 136 -7.00 -4.17 6.61
N LEU A 137 -6.29 -3.04 6.50
CA LEU A 137 -5.21 -2.65 7.40
C LEU A 137 -5.72 -2.42 8.83
N TRP A 138 -6.96 -1.93 8.96
CA TRP A 138 -7.63 -1.76 10.26
C TRP A 138 -7.58 -3.06 11.07
N SER A 139 -8.09 -4.14 10.50
CA SER A 139 -8.14 -5.44 11.15
C SER A 139 -6.76 -6.11 11.18
N ALA A 140 -5.96 -5.98 10.13
CA ALA A 140 -4.66 -6.64 10.03
C ALA A 140 -3.69 -6.25 11.16
N ILE A 141 -3.60 -4.95 11.48
CA ILE A 141 -2.76 -4.48 12.59
C ILE A 141 -3.21 -5.09 13.92
N GLN A 142 -4.53 -5.18 14.14
CA GLN A 142 -5.11 -5.65 15.40
C GLN A 142 -4.97 -7.17 15.62
N LYS A 143 -4.58 -7.94 14.60
CA LYS A 143 -4.25 -9.38 14.76
C LYS A 143 -2.96 -9.60 15.55
N ARG A 144 -2.08 -8.60 15.62
CA ARG A 144 -0.84 -8.66 16.40
C ARG A 144 -1.17 -8.32 17.85
N ASP A 145 -0.75 -9.15 18.80
CA ASP A 145 -1.14 -8.97 20.22
C ASP A 145 -1.00 -7.54 20.77
N ASN A 146 0.10 -7.10 21.31
CA ASN A 146 0.26 -5.73 21.83
C ASN A 146 0.41 -4.65 20.72
N TRP A 147 -0.44 -4.66 19.69
CA TRP A 147 -0.33 -3.78 18.51
C TRP A 147 -0.27 -2.29 18.88
N GLN A 148 -1.02 -1.86 19.89
CA GLN A 148 -1.01 -0.46 20.35
C GLN A 148 0.38 0.02 20.76
N ASP A 149 1.19 -0.85 21.37
CA ASP A 149 2.50 -0.52 21.91
C ASP A 149 3.63 -0.72 20.90
N VAL A 150 3.48 -1.69 19.98
CA VAL A 150 4.58 -2.11 19.10
C VAL A 150 4.40 -1.67 17.66
N CYS A 151 3.18 -1.44 17.19
CA CYS A 151 2.93 -1.15 15.77
C CYS A 151 3.08 0.33 15.42
N PHE A 152 3.22 1.23 16.40
CA PHE A 152 3.36 2.67 16.16
C PHE A 152 4.60 3.28 16.80
N ILE A 153 5.11 4.35 16.21
CA ILE A 153 6.21 5.17 16.73
C ILE A 153 5.65 6.22 17.71
N ASP A 154 4.58 6.90 17.30
CA ASP A 154 3.98 8.05 17.99
C ASP A 154 2.47 7.91 18.19
N GLY A 155 1.96 6.68 18.05
CA GLY A 155 0.54 6.36 18.07
C GLY A 155 -0.18 6.48 16.72
N ILE A 156 0.47 7.02 15.69
CA ILE A 156 -0.10 7.18 14.34
C ILE A 156 0.79 6.52 13.29
N HIS A 157 2.07 6.88 13.25
CA HIS A 157 3.00 6.38 12.23
C HIS A 157 3.46 4.98 12.58
N LEU A 158 3.46 4.09 11.58
CA LEU A 158 3.82 2.70 11.78
C LEU A 158 5.29 2.56 12.18
N SER A 159 5.55 1.70 13.14
CA SER A 159 6.89 1.23 13.47
C SER A 159 7.40 0.24 12.40
N SER A 160 8.62 -0.27 12.58
CA SER A 160 9.12 -1.41 11.80
C SER A 160 8.21 -2.63 11.91
N GLU A 161 7.67 -2.92 13.09
CA GLU A 161 6.76 -4.05 13.31
C GLU A 161 5.42 -3.83 12.61
N GLY A 162 4.83 -2.63 12.69
CA GLY A 162 3.62 -2.29 11.95
C GLY A 162 3.83 -2.37 10.43
N SER A 163 4.98 -1.90 9.94
CA SER A 163 5.33 -1.94 8.50
C SER A 163 5.53 -3.36 7.97
N LYS A 164 6.05 -4.29 8.79
CA LYS A 164 6.15 -5.71 8.41
C LYS A 164 4.77 -6.36 8.21
N ILE A 165 3.79 -5.99 9.02
CA ILE A 165 2.40 -6.46 8.86
C ILE A 165 1.85 -5.96 7.52
N VAL A 166 2.03 -4.66 7.21
CA VAL A 166 1.62 -4.09 5.92
C VAL A 166 2.24 -4.84 4.75
N LEU A 167 3.56 -5.05 4.75
CA LEU A 167 4.25 -5.77 3.68
C LEU A 167 3.69 -7.19 3.51
N LYS A 168 3.52 -7.92 4.62
CA LYS A 168 2.97 -9.29 4.58
C LYS A 168 1.58 -9.32 3.96
N GLU A 169 0.70 -8.39 4.35
CA GLU A 169 -0.67 -8.37 3.82
C GLU A 169 -0.72 -7.91 2.37
N ILE A 170 0.15 -6.98 1.94
CA ILE A 170 0.29 -6.66 0.50
C ILE A 170 0.70 -7.93 -0.27
N LEU A 171 1.71 -8.67 0.19
CA LEU A 171 2.16 -9.90 -0.48
C LEU A 171 1.05 -10.96 -0.53
N ASN A 172 0.24 -11.10 0.54
CA ASN A 172 -0.91 -11.99 0.54
C ASN A 172 -1.95 -11.60 -0.53
N VAL A 173 -2.24 -10.30 -0.68
CA VAL A 173 -3.14 -9.81 -1.73
C VAL A 173 -2.55 -10.11 -3.11
N LEU A 174 -1.27 -9.80 -3.34
CA LEU A 174 -0.63 -10.06 -4.63
C LEU A 174 -0.62 -11.55 -4.99
N LYS A 175 -0.40 -12.43 -4.01
CA LYS A 175 -0.40 -13.90 -4.16
C LYS A 175 -1.80 -14.45 -4.45
N GLY A 176 -2.84 -13.86 -3.85
CA GLY A 176 -4.23 -14.31 -3.99
C GLY A 176 -5.01 -13.66 -5.13
N ALA A 177 -4.52 -12.54 -5.67
CA ALA A 177 -5.21 -11.83 -6.74
C ALA A 177 -5.13 -12.60 -8.07
N GLU A 178 -6.30 -12.83 -8.67
CA GLU A 178 -6.44 -13.47 -9.99
C GLU A 178 -6.21 -12.45 -11.12
N TRP A 179 -5.06 -11.79 -11.10
CA TRP A 179 -4.66 -10.81 -12.11
C TRP A 179 -3.82 -11.45 -13.21
N GLU A 180 -4.07 -11.05 -14.45
CA GLU A 180 -3.23 -11.42 -15.59
C GLU A 180 -2.62 -10.16 -16.24
N PRO A 181 -1.27 -10.04 -16.33
CA PRO A 181 -0.29 -10.93 -15.72
C PRO A 181 -0.31 -10.85 -14.18
N SER A 182 0.11 -11.93 -13.52
CA SER A 182 0.27 -11.93 -12.05
C SER A 182 1.36 -10.94 -11.63
N LEU A 183 1.10 -10.21 -10.55
CA LEU A 183 2.07 -9.31 -9.92
C LEU A 183 2.67 -9.90 -8.64
N TYR A 184 2.48 -11.21 -8.42
CA TYR A 184 3.18 -11.93 -7.37
C TYR A 184 4.62 -12.20 -7.83
N TRP A 185 5.59 -11.79 -7.02
CA TRP A 185 7.01 -11.81 -7.40
C TRP A 185 7.55 -13.19 -7.79
N LYS A 186 6.98 -14.32 -7.30
CA LYS A 186 7.41 -15.66 -7.74
C LYS A 186 6.89 -16.04 -9.14
N SER A 187 5.87 -15.34 -9.61
CA SER A 187 5.22 -15.58 -10.91
C SER A 187 5.65 -14.57 -11.98
N MET A 188 6.37 -13.53 -11.58
CA MET A 188 6.88 -12.52 -12.49
C MET A 188 8.18 -13.03 -13.16
N PRO A 189 8.33 -12.81 -14.47
CA PRO A 189 9.56 -13.17 -15.17
C PRO A 189 10.71 -12.27 -14.71
N SER A 190 11.92 -12.83 -14.63
CA SER A 190 13.13 -12.04 -14.46
C SER A 190 13.43 -11.28 -15.75
N GLU A 191 13.85 -10.01 -15.66
CA GLU A 191 14.03 -9.14 -16.83
C GLU A 191 15.06 -9.67 -17.84
N PHE A 192 16.10 -10.35 -17.33
CA PHE A 192 17.17 -10.98 -18.11
C PHE A 192 17.35 -12.41 -17.63
N ASP A 193 16.54 -13.32 -18.15
CA ASP A 193 16.48 -14.72 -17.73
C ASP A 193 17.10 -15.70 -18.74
N GLU A 194 17.79 -15.19 -19.75
CA GLU A 194 18.38 -16.03 -20.80
C GLU A 194 19.63 -16.77 -20.31
N ASP A 195 19.77 -18.04 -20.72
CA ASP A 195 20.98 -18.83 -20.46
C ASP A 195 22.22 -18.18 -21.10
N SER A 196 23.30 -18.11 -20.33
CA SER A 196 24.55 -17.49 -20.76
C SER A 196 25.74 -18.43 -20.61
N PRO A 197 26.69 -18.44 -21.56
CA PRO A 197 27.97 -19.15 -21.39
C PRO A 197 28.85 -18.51 -20.30
N TYR A 198 28.46 -17.34 -19.79
CA TYR A 198 29.13 -16.63 -18.69
C TYR A 198 28.51 -16.94 -17.32
N ASP A 199 27.44 -17.74 -17.27
CA ASP A 199 26.84 -18.19 -16.02
C ASP A 199 27.75 -19.15 -15.24
N PRO A 200 27.52 -19.35 -13.93
CA PRO A 200 28.28 -20.30 -13.13
C PRO A 200 28.29 -21.71 -13.73
N ILE A 201 29.44 -22.39 -13.63
CA ILE A 201 29.62 -23.73 -14.19
C ILE A 201 28.78 -24.74 -13.39
N ALA A 202 28.03 -25.59 -14.08
CA ALA A 202 27.27 -26.67 -13.49
C ALA A 202 28.15 -27.77 -12.89
N SER A 203 27.58 -28.63 -12.06
CA SER A 203 28.30 -29.73 -11.40
C SER A 203 28.87 -30.76 -12.38
N ASP A 204 28.40 -30.79 -13.62
CA ASP A 204 28.92 -31.64 -14.69
C ASP A 204 30.23 -31.12 -15.33
N GLY A 205 30.63 -29.88 -15.02
CA GLY A 205 31.81 -29.20 -15.58
C GLY A 205 31.72 -28.91 -17.09
N LYS A 206 30.55 -29.04 -17.71
CA LYS A 206 30.33 -28.94 -19.16
C LYS A 206 29.24 -27.94 -19.54
N SER A 207 28.30 -27.69 -18.65
CA SER A 207 27.22 -26.72 -18.84
C SER A 207 27.34 -25.57 -17.84
N THR A 208 26.55 -24.53 -18.04
CA THR A 208 26.37 -23.44 -17.09
C THR A 208 24.99 -23.53 -16.43
N VAL A 209 24.83 -22.89 -15.27
CA VAL A 209 23.59 -22.84 -14.50
C VAL A 209 23.11 -21.40 -14.43
N ASN A 210 21.99 -21.13 -15.07
CA ASN A 210 21.31 -19.86 -14.98
C ASN A 210 20.70 -19.68 -13.57
N LEU A 211 21.10 -18.60 -12.92
CA LEU A 211 20.67 -18.25 -11.56
C LEU A 211 19.66 -17.10 -11.52
N SER A 212 19.17 -16.61 -12.66
CA SER A 212 18.25 -15.46 -12.74
C SER A 212 17.01 -15.62 -11.86
N ASN A 213 16.52 -16.87 -11.72
CA ASN A 213 15.35 -17.21 -10.91
C ASN A 213 15.71 -17.81 -9.53
N TRP A 214 16.98 -17.81 -9.14
CA TRP A 214 17.40 -18.26 -7.80
C TRP A 214 17.18 -17.17 -6.76
N VAL A 215 16.55 -17.54 -5.64
CA VAL A 215 16.28 -16.64 -4.51
C VAL A 215 17.33 -16.88 -3.42
N PHE A 216 18.11 -15.85 -3.08
CA PHE A 216 19.12 -15.92 -2.02
C PHE A 216 18.74 -14.99 -0.85
N PRO A 217 18.89 -15.40 0.43
CA PRO A 217 18.85 -16.77 0.98
C PRO A 217 17.40 -17.30 1.03
N ASP A 218 17.22 -18.63 1.17
CA ASP A 218 15.94 -19.33 1.42
C ASP A 218 15.13 -18.62 2.52
N ASN A 219 14.30 -17.66 2.13
CA ASN A 219 13.45 -16.91 3.03
C ASN A 219 12.02 -17.36 2.77
N ASP A 220 11.69 -18.55 3.28
CA ASP A 220 10.33 -18.97 3.64
C ASP A 220 9.65 -17.94 4.59
N LYS A 221 10.38 -16.93 5.08
CA LYS A 221 9.89 -15.88 5.98
C LYS A 221 8.78 -15.01 5.40
N TRP A 222 8.57 -15.03 4.09
CA TRP A 222 7.58 -14.20 3.40
C TRP A 222 6.51 -15.01 2.66
N ASP A 223 6.55 -16.34 2.75
CA ASP A 223 5.49 -17.23 2.25
C ASP A 223 4.39 -17.52 3.27
#